data_AF-A0A522MCP7-F1
#
_entry.id   AF-A0A522MCP7-F1
#
_cell.length_a   1.000
_cell.length_b   1.000
_cell.length_c   1.000
_cell.angle_alpha   90.00
_cell.angle_beta   90.00
_cell.angle_gamma   90.00
#
_symmetry.space_group_name_H-M   'P 1'
#
loop_
_entity.id
_entity.type
_entity.pdbx_description
1 polymer ?
#
loop_
_entity_poly.entity_id
_entity_poly.type
_entity_poly.pdbx_seq_one_letter_code
_entity_poly.pdbx_strand_id
1 'polypeptide(L)' 'MSTRTLIEINHDFLHELQGRPELLAIIVSELGTSMHNRPLNEMNERGRALDIGHGVTIVLQYHHTTEVAVATKYVSVKL' A
#
# COMPACT_ATOMS: atom_id res chain seq x y z
N MET A 1 -17.65 -8.80 0.93
CA MET A 1 -16.54 -8.39 1.83
C MET A 1 -15.89 -7.15 1.23
N SER A 2 -15.55 -6.14 2.03
CA SER A 2 -14.84 -4.95 1.56
C SER A 2 -13.42 -4.99 2.12
N THR A 3 -12.45 -5.14 1.23
CA THR A 3 -11.02 -5.02 1.56
C THR A 3 -10.64 -3.56 1.46
N ARG A 4 -9.95 -3.03 2.47
CA ARG A 4 -9.37 -1.68 2.41
C ARG A 4 -7.86 -1.82 2.33
N THR A 5 -7.27 -1.17 1.33
CA THR A 5 -5.82 -1.12 1.14
C THR A 5 -5.36 0.31 1.34
N LEU A 6 -4.42 0.51 2.25
CA LEU A 6 -3.73 1.78 2.43
C LEU A 6 -2.37 1.69 1.74
N ILE A 7 -2.12 2.63 0.83
CA ILE A 7 -0.84 2.79 0.16
C ILE A 7 -0.25 4.15 0.47
N GLU A 8 1.07 4.19 0.58
CA GLU A 8 1.87 5.41 0.55
C GLU A 8 2.50 5.55 -0.84
N ILE A 9 2.49 6.77 -1.36
CA ILE A 9 3.20 7.11 -2.59
C ILE A 9 4.22 8.19 -2.23
N ASN A 10 5.49 7.94 -2.54
CA ASN A 10 6.54 8.94 -2.42
C ASN A 10 6.18 10.13 -3.32
N HIS A 11 6.13 11.32 -2.72
CA HIS A 11 5.75 12.55 -3.40
C HIS A 11 6.63 12.84 -4.63
N ASP A 12 7.93 12.53 -4.55
CA ASP A 12 8.87 12.75 -5.66
C ASP A 12 8.53 11.87 -6.88
N PHE A 13 7.94 10.69 -6.64
CA PHE A 13 7.52 9.75 -7.68
C PHE A 13 6.09 10.00 -8.16
N LEU A 14 5.30 10.84 -7.46
CA LEU A 14 3.91 11.10 -7.83
C LEU A 14 3.80 11.76 -9.20
N HIS A 15 4.69 12.71 -9.51
CA HIS A 15 4.74 13.34 -10.83
C HIS A 15 5.14 12.36 -11.93
N GLU A 16 6.06 11.43 -11.66
CA GLU A 16 6.44 10.39 -12.62
C GLU A 16 5.26 9.45 -12.90
N LEU A 17 4.54 9.02 -11.86
CA LEU A 17 3.35 8.17 -11.98
C LEU A 17 2.22 8.86 -12.75
N GLN A 18 2.04 10.17 -12.58
CA GLN A 18 1.10 10.95 -13.40
C GLN A 18 1.50 10.98 -14.88
N GLY A 19 2.80 11.01 -15.18
CA GLY A 19 3.32 10.94 -16.54
C GLY A 19 3.23 9.55 -17.19
N ARG A 20 2.93 8.51 -16.40
CA ARG A 20 2.84 7.09 -16.83
C ARG A 20 1.52 6.45 -16.36
N PRO A 21 0.37 6.87 -16.90
CA PRO A 21 -0.94 6.39 -16.46
C PRO A 21 -1.12 4.87 -16.60
N GLU A 22 -0.45 4.23 -17.57
CA GLU A 22 -0.43 2.78 -17.74
C GLU A 22 0.21 2.06 -16.55
N LEU A 23 1.27 2.63 -15.98
CA LEU A 23 1.94 2.08 -14.81
C LEU A 23 1.04 2.20 -13.57
N LEU A 24 0.40 3.36 -13.40
CA LEU A 24 -0.57 3.55 -12.32
C LEU A 24 -1.74 2.55 -12.44
N ALA A 25 -2.24 2.31 -13.65
CA ALA A 25 -3.30 1.33 -13.89
C ALA A 25 -2.88 -0.10 -13.53
N ILE A 26 -1.64 -0.49 -13.85
CA ILE A 26 -1.07 -1.79 -13.45
C ILE A 26 -1.04 -1.89 -11.92
N ILE A 27 -0.45 -0.88 -11.24
CA ILE A 27 -0.37 -0.85 -9.78
C ILE A 27 -1.76 -1.00 -9.15
N VAL A 28 -2.74 -0.21 -9.59
CA VAL A 28 -4.12 -0.29 -9.07
C VAL A 28 -4.77 -1.63 -9.35
N SER A 29 -4.53 -2.22 -10.53
CA SER A 29 -5.04 -3.55 -10.87
C SER A 29 -4.49 -4.61 -9.92
N GLU A 30 -3.19 -4.60 -9.64
CA GLU A 30 -2.56 -5.55 -8.72
C GLU A 30 -3.12 -5.43 -7.30
N LEU A 31 -3.36 -4.22 -6.80
CA LEU A 31 -3.95 -3.96 -5.48
C LEU A 31 -5.37 -4.54 -5.33
N GLY A 32 -6.09 -4.72 -6.44
CA GLY A 32 -7.41 -5.36 -6.48
C GLY A 32 -7.37 -6.88 -6.48
N THR A 33 -6.17 -7.48 -6.61
CA THR A 33 -5.98 -8.93 -6.67
C THR A 33 -5.35 -9.47 -5.38
N SER A 34 -5.11 -10.79 -5.35
CA SER A 34 -4.36 -11.45 -4.27
C SER A 34 -2.84 -11.47 -4.47
N MET A 35 -2.32 -10.80 -5.51
CA MET A 35 -0.89 -10.82 -5.87
C MET A 35 0.00 -10.48 -4.67
N HIS A 36 -0.39 -9.45 -3.91
CA HIS A 36 0.41 -8.93 -2.80
C HIS A 36 0.06 -9.56 -1.45
N ASN A 37 -0.96 -10.42 -1.35
CA ASN A 37 -1.46 -10.91 -0.06
C ASN A 37 -0.41 -11.69 0.74
N ARG A 38 0.29 -12.62 0.10
CA ARG A 38 1.35 -13.40 0.76
C ARG A 38 2.52 -12.52 1.22
N PRO A 39 3.19 -11.75 0.35
CA PRO A 39 4.31 -10.92 0.78
C PRO A 39 3.87 -9.86 1.80
N LEU A 40 2.64 -9.36 1.71
CA LEU A 40 2.10 -8.40 2.67
C LEU A 40 1.87 -9.04 4.05
N ASN A 41 1.36 -10.27 4.11
CA ASN A 41 1.24 -10.98 5.39
C ASN A 41 2.62 -11.20 6.03
N GLU A 42 3.62 -11.61 5.25
CA GLU A 42 5.00 -11.79 5.73
C GLU A 42 5.61 -10.46 6.25
N MET A 43 5.29 -9.33 5.62
CA MET A 43 5.75 -8.00 6.09
C MET A 43 4.97 -7.52 7.31
N ASN A 44 3.66 -7.73 7.35
CA ASN A 44 2.81 -7.40 8.49
C ASN A 44 3.23 -8.15 9.76
N GLU A 45 3.54 -9.44 9.65
CA GLU A 45 4.08 -10.25 10.77
C GLU A 45 5.39 -9.67 11.33
N ARG A 46 6.14 -8.94 10.50
CA ARG A 46 7.40 -8.28 10.87
C ARG A 46 7.21 -6.82 11.29
N GLY A 47 5.96 -6.33 11.32
CA GLY A 47 5.64 -4.93 11.59
C GLY A 47 6.20 -3.97 10.53
N ARG A 48 6.24 -4.41 9.26
CA ARG A 48 6.78 -3.63 8.13
C ARG A 48 5.72 -3.45 7.04
N ALA A 49 5.83 -2.35 6.31
CA ALA A 49 5.10 -2.16 5.07
C ALA A 49 5.74 -2.93 3.91
N LEU A 50 4.98 -3.22 2.87
CA LEU A 50 5.45 -3.89 1.65
C LEU A 50 5.73 -2.86 0.57
N ASP A 51 7.00 -2.69 0.19
CA ASP A 51 7.39 -1.90 -0.98
C ASP A 51 7.06 -2.69 -2.26
N ILE A 52 6.29 -2.08 -3.16
CA ILE A 52 5.92 -2.67 -4.46
C ILE A 52 6.61 -1.95 -5.64
N GLY A 53 7.58 -1.09 -5.35
CA GLY A 53 8.33 -0.32 -6.34
C GLY A 53 7.62 0.96 -6.78
N HIS A 54 8.28 1.72 -7.66
CA HIS A 54 7.77 2.98 -8.21
C HIS A 54 7.38 4.03 -7.16
N GLY A 55 8.04 3.99 -6.00
CA GLY A 55 7.73 4.84 -4.87
C GLY A 55 6.41 4.51 -4.18
N VAL A 56 5.79 3.35 -4.46
CA VAL A 56 4.54 2.91 -3.84
C VAL A 56 4.81 1.83 -2.80
N THR A 57 4.22 2.00 -1.62
CA THR A 57 4.32 1.04 -0.52
C THR A 57 2.94 0.70 -0.01
N ILE A 58 2.61 -0.59 0.11
CA ILE A 58 1.40 -1.06 0.78
C ILE A 58 1.68 -1.09 2.28
N VAL A 59 1.02 -0.18 2.98
CA VAL A 59 1.17 -0.05 4.43
C VAL A 59 0.24 -1.01 5.15
N LEU A 60 -0.91 -1.30 4.55
CA LEU A 60 -1.95 -2.09 5.19
C LEU A 60 -2.96 -2.66 4.20
N GLN A 61 -3.37 -3.92 4.41
CA GLN A 61 -4.54 -4.51 3.75
C GLN A 61 -5.28 -5.32 4.81
N TYR A 62 -6.49 -4.90 5.16
CA TYR A 62 -7.28 -5.60 6.17
C TYR A 62 -8.65 -6.02 5.65
N HIS A 63 -9.06 -7.18 6.17
CA HIS A 63 -10.43 -7.68 6.09
C HIS A 63 -11.06 -7.48 7.49
N HIS A 64 -12.09 -6.61 7.59
CA HIS A 64 -12.98 -6.48 8.76
C HIS A 64 -12.47 -5.79 10.05
N THR A 65 -11.88 -4.59 9.99
CA THR A 65 -11.61 -3.79 11.20
C THR A 65 -11.96 -2.31 11.01
N THR A 66 -12.49 -1.68 12.08
CA THR A 66 -12.95 -0.27 12.13
C THR A 66 -11.94 0.69 12.74
N GLU A 67 -10.97 0.21 13.53
CA GLU A 67 -9.92 1.03 14.15
C GLU A 67 -8.56 0.65 13.57
N VAL A 68 -7.83 1.62 13.03
CA VAL A 68 -6.54 1.37 12.39
C VAL A 68 -5.51 2.39 12.88
N ALA A 69 -4.41 1.89 13.44
CA ALA A 69 -3.23 2.69 13.72
C ALA A 69 -2.16 2.37 12.68
N VAL A 70 -1.73 3.38 11.92
CA VAL A 70 -0.70 3.22 10.89
C VAL A 70 0.57 3.90 11.38
N ALA A 71 1.65 3.15 11.50
CA ALA A 71 2.97 3.70 11.80
C ALA A 71 3.78 3.79 10.51
N THR A 72 3.97 4.99 9.99
CA THR A 72 4.91 5.25 8.90
C THR A 72 6.30 5.46 9.51
N LYS A 73 7.37 5.29 8.71
CA LYS A 73 8.75 5.59 9.17
C LYS A 73 8.92 7.04 9.64
N TYR A 74 8.02 7.94 9.24
CA TYR A 74 8.15 9.37 9.46
C TYR A 74 7.06 9.94 10.38
N VAL A 75 5.91 9.28 10.53
CA VAL A 75 4.84 9.74 11.42
C VAL A 75 3.88 8.60 11.78
N SER A 76 3.34 8.60 13.00
CA SER A 76 2.18 7.77 13.33
C SER A 76 0.91 8.46 12.82
N VAL A 77 0.20 7.83 11.90
CA VAL A 77 -1.10 8.28 11.40
C VAL A 77 -2.19 7.61 12.24
N LYS A 78 -2.92 8.43 13.02
CA LYS A 78 -4.19 8.01 13.63
C LYS A 78 -5.28 8.16 12.57
N LEU A 79 -5.92 7.05 12.21
CA LEU A 79 -7.10 7.03 11.34
C LEU A 79 -8.38 7.01 12.17
#